data_AF-A0A831SRB1-F1
#
_entry.id   AF-A0A831SRB1-F1
#
_cell.length_a   1.000
_cell.length_b   1.000
_cell.length_c   1.000
_cell.angle_alpha   90.00
_cell.angle_beta   90.00
_cell.angle_gamma   90.00
#
_symmetry.space_group_name_H-M   'P 1'
#
loop_
_entity.id
_entity.type
_entity.pdbx_description
1 polymer ?
#
loop_
_entity_poly.entity_id
_entity_poly.type
_entity_poly.pdbx_seq_one_letter_code
_entity_poly.pdbx_strand_id
1 'polypeptide(L)'
;MITTGKKNMLAGTIYFVLTLGLGMFLMKMMQVQDPLWIESPVRKLLAGAHLHGSLEALLNVVFGYLICRFGTRTPVLSGLASWLLLGGLLHSGAAYLAGIGIAGAKMVAPLGAVSLITGVLVMVPVLAKGVDTIVNDQH
;
A
#
# COMPACT_ATOMS: atom_id res chain seq x y z
N MET A 1 -4.29 17.20 16.42
CA MET A 1 -4.27 15.83 15.85
C MET A 1 -3.83 15.91 14.40
N ILE A 2 -2.76 15.20 14.01
CA ILE A 2 -2.41 15.07 12.58
C ILE A 2 -3.50 14.23 11.90
N THR A 3 -4.23 14.85 10.98
CA THR A 3 -5.25 14.18 10.16
C THR A 3 -4.64 13.42 8.99
N THR A 4 -3.37 13.66 8.68
CA THR A 4 -2.62 13.07 7.56
C THR A 4 -2.65 11.55 7.58
N GLY A 5 -2.31 10.91 8.71
CA GLY A 5 -2.27 9.45 8.80
C GLY A 5 -3.63 8.78 8.64
N LYS A 6 -4.73 9.48 8.97
CA LYS A 6 -6.10 8.95 8.79
C LYS A 6 -6.42 8.69 7.31
N LYS A 7 -5.84 9.48 6.40
CA LYS A 7 -6.01 9.28 4.94
C LYS A 7 -5.40 7.95 4.50
N ASN A 8 -4.19 7.63 4.97
CA ASN A 8 -3.55 6.34 4.69
C ASN A 8 -4.34 5.19 5.29
N MET A 9 -4.84 5.31 6.52
CA MET A 9 -5.66 4.27 7.14
C MET A 9 -6.93 4.00 6.33
N LEU A 10 -7.64 5.05 5.92
CA LEU A 10 -8.86 4.93 5.13
C LEU A 10 -8.57 4.31 3.75
N ALA A 11 -7.59 4.88 3.01
CA ALA A 11 -7.23 4.38 1.70
C ALA A 11 -6.72 2.94 1.75
N GLY A 12 -5.85 2.62 2.71
CA GLY A 12 -5.35 1.27 2.94
C GLY A 12 -6.46 0.28 3.27
N THR A 13 -7.44 0.66 4.10
CA THR A 13 -8.58 -0.22 4.42
C THR A 13 -9.44 -0.48 3.19
N ILE A 14 -9.76 0.55 2.41
CA ILE A 14 -10.52 0.39 1.16
C ILE A 14 -9.75 -0.50 0.18
N TYR A 15 -8.45 -0.24 0.03
CA TYR A 15 -7.59 -1.01 -0.87
C TYR A 15 -7.46 -2.48 -0.43
N PHE A 16 -7.39 -2.74 0.88
CA PHE A 16 -7.40 -4.09 1.43
C PHE A 16 -8.69 -4.85 1.08
N VAL A 17 -9.85 -4.19 1.19
CA VAL A 17 -11.13 -4.81 0.79
C VAL A 17 -11.13 -5.16 -0.70
N LEU A 18 -10.56 -4.31 -1.56
CA LEU A 18 -10.41 -4.60 -2.99
C LEU A 18 -9.49 -5.81 -3.22
N THR A 19 -8.37 -5.91 -2.50
CA THR A 19 -7.44 -7.04 -2.67
C THR A 19 -8.01 -8.34 -2.11
N LEU A 20 -8.82 -8.29 -1.05
CA LEU A 20 -9.61 -9.44 -0.58
C LEU A 20 -10.61 -9.89 -1.64
N GLY A 21 -11.33 -8.95 -2.26
CA GLY A 21 -12.22 -9.21 -3.39
C GLY A 21 -11.51 -9.93 -4.53
N LEU A 22 -10.33 -9.45 -4.89
CA LEU A 22 -9.48 -10.09 -5.90
C LEU A 22 -9.01 -11.50 -5.48
N GLY A 23 -8.63 -11.69 -4.21
CA GLY A 23 -8.27 -13.01 -3.68
C GLY A 23 -9.42 -14.01 -3.79
N MET A 24 -10.64 -13.60 -3.43
CA MET A 24 -11.85 -14.41 -3.60
C MET A 24 -12.10 -14.76 -5.07
N PHE A 25 -11.90 -13.81 -5.99
CA PHE A 25 -12.01 -14.05 -7.43
C PHE A 25 -10.96 -15.06 -7.94
N LEU A 26 -9.70 -14.93 -7.52
CA LEU A 26 -8.63 -15.84 -7.92
C LEU A 26 -8.90 -17.27 -7.43
N MET A 27 -9.33 -17.42 -6.18
CA MET A 27 -9.78 -18.71 -5.63
C MET A 27 -10.98 -19.27 -6.42
N LYS A 28 -11.95 -18.39 -6.71
CA LYS A 28 -13.00 -18.51 -7.73
C LYS A 28 -12.55 -19.35 -8.93
N MET A 29 -11.64 -18.75 -9.68
CA MET A 29 -11.18 -19.26 -10.97
C MET A 29 -10.29 -20.50 -10.85
N MET A 30 -9.56 -20.65 -9.74
CA MET A 30 -8.76 -21.86 -9.48
C MET A 30 -9.64 -23.11 -9.30
N GLN A 31 -10.84 -22.98 -8.74
CA GLN A 31 -11.77 -24.10 -8.57
C GLN A 31 -12.36 -24.60 -9.89
N VAL A 32 -12.43 -23.74 -10.90
CA VAL A 32 -12.92 -24.09 -12.25
C VAL A 32 -11.93 -25.02 -12.97
N GLN A 33 -10.66 -25.05 -12.55
CA GLN A 33 -9.58 -25.88 -13.10
C GLN A 33 -9.39 -25.76 -14.63
N ASP A 34 -9.73 -24.61 -15.21
CA ASP A 34 -9.51 -24.34 -16.64
C ASP A 34 -7.99 -24.25 -16.94
N PRO A 35 -7.43 -25.14 -17.77
CA PRO A 35 -6.01 -25.12 -18.13
C PRO A 35 -5.57 -23.79 -18.76
N LEU A 36 -6.43 -23.14 -19.56
CA LEU A 36 -6.11 -21.87 -20.21
C LEU A 36 -5.94 -20.75 -19.19
N TRP A 37 -6.77 -20.76 -18.15
CA TRP A 37 -6.66 -19.80 -17.05
C TRP A 37 -5.42 -20.03 -16.19
N ILE A 38 -5.13 -21.30 -15.85
CA ILE A 38 -3.99 -21.68 -15.00
C ILE A 38 -2.67 -21.20 -15.63
N GLU A 39 -2.49 -21.35 -16.93
CA GLU A 39 -1.25 -20.89 -17.57
C GLU A 39 -1.29 -19.42 -17.99
N SER A 40 -2.41 -18.71 -17.78
CA SER A 40 -2.57 -17.35 -18.28
C SER A 40 -1.62 -16.34 -17.61
N PRO A 41 -0.99 -15.46 -18.40
CA PRO A 41 -0.23 -14.32 -17.86
C PRO A 41 -1.10 -13.37 -17.03
N VAL A 42 -2.38 -13.25 -17.37
CA VAL A 42 -3.37 -12.43 -16.65
C VAL A 42 -3.54 -12.93 -15.22
N ARG A 43 -3.68 -14.24 -15.01
CA ARG A 43 -3.74 -14.82 -13.66
C ARG A 43 -2.50 -14.47 -12.85
N LYS A 44 -1.31 -14.63 -13.43
CA LYS A 44 -0.03 -14.32 -12.73
C LYS A 44 0.02 -12.85 -12.32
N LEU A 45 -0.44 -11.96 -13.19
CA LEU A 45 -0.48 -10.52 -12.92
C LEU A 45 -1.49 -10.16 -11.81
N LEU A 46 -2.70 -10.71 -11.86
CA LEU A 46 -3.74 -10.51 -10.84
C LEU A 46 -3.34 -11.14 -9.49
N ALA A 47 -2.69 -12.30 -9.49
CA ALA A 47 -2.14 -12.91 -8.27
C ALA A 47 -1.02 -12.05 -7.67
N GLY A 48 -0.16 -11.47 -8.50
CA GLY A 48 0.82 -10.49 -8.06
C GLY A 48 0.17 -9.25 -7.45
N ALA A 49 -0.85 -8.69 -8.11
CA ALA A 49 -1.61 -7.56 -7.61
C ALA A 49 -2.29 -7.86 -6.26
N HIS A 50 -2.82 -9.07 -6.07
CA HIS A 50 -3.38 -9.50 -4.78
C HIS A 50 -2.31 -9.54 -3.68
N LEU A 51 -1.18 -10.19 -3.93
CA LEU A 51 -0.11 -10.35 -2.95
C LEU A 51 0.49 -8.99 -2.55
N HIS A 52 0.96 -8.21 -3.54
CA HIS A 52 1.58 -6.92 -3.28
C HIS A 52 0.56 -5.91 -2.74
N GLY A 53 -0.66 -5.88 -3.29
CA GLY A 53 -1.68 -4.95 -2.85
C GLY A 53 -2.12 -5.17 -1.41
N SER A 54 -2.17 -6.41 -0.96
CA SER A 54 -2.48 -6.72 0.44
C SER A 54 -1.41 -6.20 1.40
N LEU A 55 -0.13 -6.32 1.02
CA LEU A 55 0.99 -5.79 1.80
C LEU A 55 1.02 -4.25 1.77
N GLU A 56 0.82 -3.63 0.62
CA GLU A 56 0.77 -2.18 0.46
C GLU A 56 -0.40 -1.54 1.22
N ALA A 57 -1.56 -2.20 1.23
CA ALA A 57 -2.71 -1.81 2.04
C ALA A 57 -2.39 -1.87 3.53
N LEU A 58 -1.80 -2.99 3.99
CA LEU A 58 -1.40 -3.17 5.38
C LEU A 58 -0.39 -2.09 5.80
N LEU A 59 0.62 -1.82 4.98
CA LEU A 59 1.60 -0.76 5.24
C LEU A 59 0.93 0.61 5.36
N ASN A 60 -0.05 0.93 4.50
CA ASN A 60 -0.79 2.18 4.61
C ASN A 60 -1.61 2.28 5.90
N VAL A 61 -2.25 1.19 6.35
CA VAL A 61 -2.98 1.18 7.63
C VAL A 61 -2.02 1.35 8.81
N VAL A 62 -0.95 0.53 8.86
CA VAL A 62 0.01 0.53 9.96
C VAL A 62 0.76 1.85 10.03
N PHE A 63 1.38 2.31 8.93
CA PHE A 63 2.08 3.58 8.94
C PHE A 63 1.15 4.78 9.05
N GLY A 64 -0.09 4.69 8.56
CA GLY A 64 -1.10 5.72 8.81
C GLY A 64 -1.41 5.89 10.30
N TYR A 65 -1.54 4.78 11.03
CA TYR A 65 -1.67 4.80 12.49
C TYR A 65 -0.42 5.39 13.15
N LEU A 66 0.78 4.96 12.74
CA LEU A 66 2.03 5.44 13.30
C LEU A 66 2.26 6.94 13.04
N ILE A 67 1.89 7.45 11.87
CA ILE A 67 1.91 8.89 11.56
C ILE A 67 0.98 9.66 12.49
N CYS A 68 -0.22 9.13 12.77
CA CYS A 68 -1.13 9.76 13.74
C CYS A 68 -0.51 9.81 15.14
N ARG A 69 0.25 8.78 15.54
CA ARG A 69 0.83 8.65 16.87
C ARG A 69 2.11 9.47 17.07
N PHE A 70 2.99 9.47 16.08
CA PHE A 70 4.37 9.95 16.20
C PHE A 70 4.67 11.18 15.33
N GLY A 71 3.83 11.50 14.36
CA GLY A 71 4.15 12.47 13.32
C GLY A 71 4.14 13.94 13.73
N THR A 72 3.68 14.29 14.94
CA THR A 72 3.38 15.67 15.37
C THR A 72 4.59 16.60 15.30
N ARG A 73 5.80 16.11 15.62
CA ARG A 73 7.03 16.92 15.62
C ARG A 73 7.75 16.97 14.28
N THR A 74 7.35 16.14 13.33
CA THR A 74 7.91 16.10 11.97
C THR A 74 6.80 16.24 10.91
N PRO A 75 5.94 17.28 10.97
CA PRO A 75 4.73 17.35 10.15
C PRO A 75 5.01 17.29 8.65
N VAL A 76 6.14 17.87 8.21
CA VAL A 76 6.57 17.83 6.80
C VAL A 76 6.96 16.40 6.38
N LEU A 77 7.81 15.72 7.15
CA LEU A 77 8.21 14.33 6.85
C LEU A 77 7.03 13.37 6.93
N SER A 78 6.14 13.55 7.92
CA SER A 78 4.90 12.80 8.07
C SER A 78 3.95 12.99 6.89
N GLY A 79 3.86 14.23 6.37
CA GLY A 79 3.12 14.56 5.16
C GLY A 79 3.69 13.90 3.92
N LEU A 80 5.01 13.97 3.75
CA LEU A 80 5.71 13.34 2.63
C LEU A 80 5.58 11.81 2.66
N ALA A 81 5.81 11.19 3.81
CA ALA A 81 5.64 9.75 4.00
C ALA A 81 4.21 9.30 3.65
N SER A 82 3.20 10.02 4.16
CA SER A 82 1.79 9.76 3.86
C SER A 82 1.50 9.74 2.36
N TRP A 83 1.93 10.77 1.63
CA TRP A 83 1.72 10.84 0.18
C TRP A 83 2.50 9.78 -0.59
N LEU A 84 3.74 9.49 -0.19
CA LEU A 84 4.56 8.45 -0.81
C LEU A 84 3.97 7.05 -0.60
N LEU A 85 3.45 6.75 0.59
CA LEU A 85 2.77 5.48 0.89
C LEU A 85 1.47 5.33 0.08
N LEU A 86 0.70 6.41 -0.09
CA LEU A 86 -0.47 6.41 -0.97
C LEU A 86 -0.07 6.22 -2.44
N GLY A 87 0.98 6.90 -2.89
CA GLY A 87 1.56 6.70 -4.22
C GLY A 87 2.05 5.26 -4.42
N GLY A 88 2.48 4.61 -3.34
CA GLY A 88 2.86 3.20 -3.32
C GLY A 88 1.76 2.26 -3.85
N LEU A 89 0.49 2.57 -3.59
CA LEU A 89 -0.66 1.77 -4.06
C LEU A 89 -0.74 1.67 -5.59
N LEU A 90 -0.08 2.57 -6.32
CA LEU A 90 0.00 2.48 -7.78
C LEU A 90 0.81 1.27 -8.25
N HIS A 91 1.68 0.70 -7.41
CA HIS A 91 2.48 -0.46 -7.78
C HIS A 91 1.60 -1.67 -8.06
N SER A 92 0.89 -2.15 -7.04
CA SER A 92 -0.07 -3.25 -7.20
C SER A 92 -1.34 -2.84 -7.95
N GLY A 93 -1.74 -1.56 -7.86
CA GLY A 93 -2.89 -1.02 -8.59
C GLY A 93 -2.70 -1.06 -10.10
N ALA A 94 -1.51 -0.72 -10.58
CA ALA A 94 -1.16 -0.86 -11.98
C ALA A 94 -1.26 -2.31 -12.47
N ALA A 95 -0.77 -3.26 -11.67
CA ALA A 95 -0.87 -4.69 -11.98
C ALA A 95 -2.32 -5.15 -12.02
N TYR A 96 -3.16 -4.71 -11.07
CA TYR A 96 -4.59 -4.99 -11.07
C TYR A 96 -5.27 -4.49 -12.35
N LEU A 97 -5.08 -3.21 -12.66
CA LEU A 97 -5.70 -2.56 -13.82
C LEU A 97 -5.22 -3.18 -15.14
N ALA A 98 -3.93 -3.51 -15.24
CA ALA A 98 -3.40 -4.22 -16.40
C ALA A 98 -3.98 -5.64 -16.52
N GLY A 99 -4.20 -6.34 -15.39
CA GLY A 99 -4.82 -7.67 -15.37
C GLY A 99 -6.26 -7.69 -15.86
N ILE A 100 -7.03 -6.62 -15.64
CA ILE A 100 -8.40 -6.47 -16.17
C ILE A 100 -8.45 -5.84 -17.56
N GLY A 101 -7.30 -5.64 -18.22
CA GLY A 101 -7.21 -5.24 -19.62
C GLY A 101 -7.00 -3.74 -19.88
N ILE A 102 -6.74 -2.91 -18.85
CA ILE A 102 -6.42 -1.50 -19.07
C ILE A 102 -5.00 -1.39 -19.64
N ALA A 103 -4.93 -1.10 -20.93
CA ALA A 103 -3.68 -0.90 -21.65
C ALA A 103 -2.86 0.24 -21.03
N GLY A 104 -1.54 0.04 -20.94
CA GLY A 104 -0.61 1.05 -20.42
C GLY A 104 -0.55 1.15 -18.89
N ALA A 105 -1.47 0.55 -18.14
CA ALA A 105 -1.46 0.62 -16.67
C ALA A 105 -0.14 0.12 -16.06
N LYS A 106 0.48 -0.92 -16.65
CA LYS A 106 1.78 -1.44 -16.21
C LYS A 106 2.92 -0.41 -16.22
N MET A 107 2.80 0.67 -16.99
CA MET A 107 3.85 1.69 -17.11
C MET A 107 4.01 2.53 -15.84
N VAL A 108 2.96 2.64 -15.02
CA VAL A 108 3.03 3.40 -13.76
C VAL A 108 3.41 2.54 -12.55
N ALA A 109 3.48 1.21 -12.70
CA ALA A 109 3.86 0.30 -11.62
C ALA A 109 5.25 0.59 -11.02
N PRO A 110 6.29 0.93 -11.81
CA PRO A 110 7.61 1.28 -11.26
C PRO A 110 7.59 2.57 -10.43
N LEU A 111 6.77 3.55 -10.81
CA LEU A 111 6.62 4.80 -10.05
C LEU A 111 6.00 4.52 -8.67
N GLY A 112 5.00 3.65 -8.62
CA GLY A 112 4.44 3.15 -7.37
C GLY A 112 5.48 2.46 -6.49
N ALA A 113 6.31 1.58 -7.08
CA ALA A 113 7.34 0.86 -6.32
C ALA A 113 8.37 1.80 -5.68
N VAL A 114 8.88 2.77 -6.45
CA VAL A 114 9.81 3.78 -5.95
C VAL A 114 9.16 4.64 -4.88
N SER A 115 7.90 5.03 -5.08
CA SER A 115 7.11 5.78 -4.09
C SER A 115 6.97 5.02 -2.78
N LEU A 116 6.62 3.73 -2.84
CA LEU A 116 6.47 2.87 -1.67
C LEU A 116 7.79 2.76 -0.89
N ILE A 117 8.89 2.40 -1.57
CA ILE A 117 10.21 2.24 -0.94
C ILE A 117 10.63 3.55 -0.27
N THR A 118 10.50 4.67 -0.98
CA THR A 118 10.84 5.98 -0.43
C THR A 118 9.95 6.34 0.76
N GLY A 119 8.65 6.05 0.69
CA GLY A 119 7.70 6.29 1.79
C GLY A 119 8.07 5.52 3.05
N VAL A 120 8.44 4.24 2.91
CA VAL A 120 8.93 3.40 4.02
C VAL A 120 10.22 3.97 4.61
N LEU A 121 11.16 4.41 3.77
CA LEU A 121 12.41 5.01 4.24
C LEU A 121 12.18 6.32 5.00
N VAL A 122 11.26 7.18 4.53
CA VAL A 122 10.92 8.44 5.22
C VAL A 122 10.23 8.18 6.56
N MET A 123 9.56 7.03 6.76
CA MET A 123 9.00 6.68 8.06
C MET A 123 10.06 6.48 9.14
N VAL A 124 11.29 6.09 8.81
CA VAL A 124 12.37 5.86 9.79
C VAL A 124 12.65 7.12 10.65
N PRO A 125 12.96 8.29 10.08
CA PRO A 125 13.18 9.50 10.88
C PRO A 125 11.91 10.03 11.57
N VAL A 126 10.71 9.78 11.01
CA VAL A 126 9.43 10.14 11.66
C VAL A 126 9.26 9.35 12.96
N LEU A 127 9.55 8.05 12.94
CA LEU A 127 9.43 7.19 14.10
C LEU A 127 10.52 7.47 15.14
N ALA A 128 11.78 7.61 14.72
CA ALA A 128 12.90 7.89 15.63
C ALA A 128 12.64 9.15 16.46
N LYS A 129 12.34 10.27 15.79
CA LYS A 129 12.03 11.54 16.46
C LYS A 129 10.73 11.49 17.26
N GLY A 130 9.78 10.64 16.90
CA GLY A 130 8.55 10.45 17.64
C GLY A 130 8.75 9.68 18.96
N VAL A 131 9.63 8.67 18.98
CA VAL A 131 9.89 7.87 20.19
C VAL A 131 10.68 8.66 21.22
N ASP A 132 11.73 9.37 20.81
CA ASP A 132 12.55 10.21 21.71
C ASP A 132 11.70 11.18 22.54
N THR A 133 10.58 11.64 21.97
CA THR A 133 9.68 12.58 22.67
C THR A 133 8.85 11.94 23.76
N ILE A 134 8.45 10.67 23.64
CA ILE A 134 7.70 9.98 24.70
C ILE A 134 8.59 9.80 25.93
N VAL A 135 9.88 9.55 25.73
CA VAL A 135 10.84 9.40 26.82
C VAL A 135 11.08 10.74 27.53
N ASN A 136 11.27 11.83 26.77
CA ASN A 136 11.52 13.15 27.36
C ASN A 136 10.30 13.78 28.04
N ASP A 137 9.06 13.49 27.61
CA ASP A 137 7.86 14.03 28.25
C ASP A 137 7.50 13.27 29.57
N GLN A 138 8.26 12.23 29.95
CA GLN A 138 8.10 11.48 31.21
C GLN A 138 9.12 11.83 32.31
N HIS A 139 9.98 12.82 32.07
CA HIS A 139 10.94 13.38 33.03
C HIS A 139 10.69 14.86 33.27
#